data_AF-A0A310S6R7-F1
#
_entry.id   AF-A0A310S6R7-F1
#
_cell.length_a   1.000
_cell.length_b   1.000
_cell.length_c   1.000
_cell.angle_alpha   90.00
_cell.angle_beta   90.00
_cell.angle_gamma   90.00
#
_symmetry.space_group_name_H-M   'P 1'
#
loop_
_entity.id
_entity.type
_entity.pdbx_description
1 polymer ?
#
loop_
_entity_poly.entity_id
_entity_poly.type
_entity_poly.pdbx_seq_one_letter_code
_entity_poly.pdbx_strand_id
1 'polypeptide(L)'
;MTDAASRSSRRRQISQKNRKKSTSTRNTQKGFFRTQYYFTKGHEHLGEARNVLEEQSPFIYPPCSLMFAYFQYWKAKKRTTDKERRMGVLKSKDSHELLRSLRVDVDIEALEAKKHKDLDEAIAITDVDPQYFSELDGRIVKEKFSVRDYVEDTRDILKSRLLAGQEMDDCIRIDQQFVEEQRHLDEIKDHEKSMKILQEAENEVKITREITEERNQLSVEYGRVRLDVYHWEESWRMVKMCQRFLFQVSPIAWRVEHDWIHRTASGENVTHDNADDLFGQYRMVDEVASLDVLIDLFEQDINEAGPAELYFEDPLELIHVFRAIETQNLNALIHLESLAEPMAEMMLTIQAADLQIKSEVGEITNTINELRDSIRKLETRAAELESYANELLETVFRDSVCSEEVLCLQVFVEDAYESCVAPNDANLDTFSMMKWIEKTHEELNLELDTLPPEVVQACEKEGFKQELKAMKETEEAAKKFELMHRLLASLKRAMEPPPVKMRPLMWRSIPKSQRLKEVPPPLEPTEEEMQYLTFFTSYCKQEDFTTYRSQFPDDFDLTFQDKRGESIASREITEDKENSNENSANRT
;
A
#
# COMPACT_ATOMS: atom_id res chain seq x y z
N MET A 1 23.97 3.44 21.53
CA MET A 1 23.04 4.42 20.93
C MET A 1 21.74 3.69 20.64
N THR A 2 20.54 4.13 21.02
CA THR A 2 20.12 5.07 22.09
C THR A 2 18.60 5.00 22.19
N ASP A 3 18.09 4.61 23.35
CA ASP A 3 16.83 4.98 24.00
C ASP A 3 15.52 5.32 23.24
N ALA A 4 14.47 4.65 23.75
CA ALA A 4 13.24 5.26 24.29
C ALA A 4 12.10 5.78 23.38
N ALA A 5 11.04 4.98 23.40
CA ALA A 5 9.74 5.33 24.01
C ALA A 5 8.80 6.39 23.39
N SER A 6 7.58 5.88 23.13
CA SER A 6 6.29 6.56 23.24
C SER A 6 5.84 7.52 22.13
N ARG A 7 4.64 7.23 21.61
CA ARG A 7 3.47 8.10 21.83
C ARG A 7 2.17 7.30 21.66
N SER A 8 1.26 7.46 22.63
CA SER A 8 -0.08 6.90 22.57
C SER A 8 -1.09 7.97 22.14
N SER A 9 -2.13 7.60 21.39
CA SER A 9 -3.49 8.16 21.55
C SER A 9 -4.53 7.62 20.57
N ARG A 10 -5.53 6.89 21.13
CA ARG A 10 -6.96 6.91 20.72
C ARG A 10 -7.23 6.25 19.33
N ARG A 11 -8.45 5.81 18.98
CA ARG A 11 -9.78 6.23 19.46
C ARG A 11 -10.83 5.10 19.43
N ARG A 12 -11.46 4.93 20.60
CA ARG A 12 -12.75 4.27 20.94
C ARG A 12 -13.72 3.88 19.80
N GLN A 13 -14.34 2.71 19.99
CA GLN A 13 -15.61 2.28 19.37
C GLN A 13 -16.74 3.33 19.54
N ILE A 14 -17.48 3.58 18.45
CA ILE A 14 -18.80 4.24 18.37
C ILE A 14 -19.49 3.57 17.15
N SER A 15 -20.62 2.88 17.18
CA SER A 15 -21.89 3.04 17.93
C SER A 15 -22.76 4.22 17.47
N GLN A 16 -23.30 4.13 16.25
CA GLN A 16 -24.43 4.93 15.75
C GLN A 16 -25.12 4.13 14.63
N LYS A 17 -26.34 3.61 14.85
CA LYS A 17 -27.66 4.28 14.84
C LYS A 17 -28.16 4.64 13.44
N ASN A 18 -29.07 3.81 12.94
CA ASN A 18 -29.90 4.03 11.75
C ASN A 18 -30.61 5.40 11.77
N ARG A 19 -30.87 5.98 10.58
CA ARG A 19 -31.97 6.93 10.38
C ARG A 19 -32.71 6.64 9.08
N LYS A 20 -34.05 6.67 9.15
CA LYS A 20 -34.99 6.14 8.15
C LYS A 20 -35.20 7.07 6.96
N LYS A 21 -35.47 6.50 5.78
CA LYS A 21 -36.41 6.94 4.72
C LYS A 21 -36.65 5.77 3.73
N SER A 22 -37.79 5.54 3.09
CA SER A 22 -39.21 5.55 3.53
C SER A 22 -40.14 5.23 2.35
N THR A 23 -40.54 3.97 2.18
CA THR A 23 -41.62 3.51 1.27
C THR A 23 -42.05 2.08 1.68
N SER A 24 -43.26 1.55 1.43
CA SER A 24 -44.65 2.06 1.52
C SER A 24 -45.61 1.07 0.80
N THR A 25 -45.92 -0.07 1.41
CA THR A 25 -47.05 -0.99 1.13
C THR A 25 -47.07 -2.03 2.28
N ARG A 26 -48.15 -2.43 2.98
CA ARG A 26 -49.55 -2.78 2.63
C ARG A 26 -49.62 -3.90 1.57
N ASN A 27 -50.05 -5.13 1.85
CA ASN A 27 -50.57 -5.80 3.06
C ASN A 27 -50.05 -7.26 3.08
N THR A 28 -50.22 -8.12 4.10
CA THR A 28 -51.01 -8.06 5.36
C THR A 28 -50.12 -8.64 6.50
N GLN A 29 -50.48 -9.42 7.55
CA GLN A 29 -51.74 -9.97 8.08
C GLN A 29 -51.76 -9.87 9.64
N LYS A 30 -52.33 -10.85 10.37
CA LYS A 30 -52.44 -10.85 11.84
C LYS A 30 -51.36 -11.71 12.51
N GLY A 31 -50.43 -11.09 13.24
CA GLY A 31 -49.66 -11.77 14.28
C GLY A 31 -50.25 -11.46 15.66
N PHE A 32 -50.71 -12.48 16.39
CA PHE A 32 -51.16 -12.31 17.78
C PHE A 32 -49.94 -12.25 18.71
N PHE A 33 -49.78 -11.16 19.47
CA PHE A 33 -48.93 -11.14 20.66
C PHE A 33 -49.78 -10.84 21.90
N ARG A 34 -49.79 -11.81 22.81
CA ARG A 34 -50.68 -11.88 23.98
C ARG A 34 -49.99 -11.20 25.16
N THR A 35 -50.41 -10.00 25.53
CA THR A 35 -49.95 -9.34 26.76
C THR A 35 -50.43 -10.13 27.98
N GLN A 36 -49.49 -10.53 28.84
CA GLN A 36 -49.82 -11.25 30.07
C GLN A 36 -50.41 -10.29 31.11
N TYR A 37 -51.63 -10.56 31.54
CA TYR A 37 -52.23 -9.90 32.71
C TYR A 37 -51.90 -10.72 33.96
N TYR A 38 -51.32 -10.06 34.97
CA TYR A 38 -51.31 -10.54 36.35
C TYR A 38 -52.19 -9.60 37.19
N PHE A 39 -53.30 -10.12 37.71
CA PHE A 39 -54.03 -9.46 38.80
C PHE A 39 -54.81 -10.49 39.62
N THR A 40 -54.74 -10.37 40.94
CA THR A 40 -55.55 -11.15 41.88
C THR A 40 -56.95 -10.52 42.02
N LYS A 41 -57.97 -11.33 42.30
CA LYS A 41 -59.38 -10.87 42.37
C LYS A 41 -59.59 -9.98 43.60
N GLY A 42 -60.39 -8.91 43.50
CA GLY A 42 -60.69 -8.10 44.69
C GLY A 42 -61.34 -6.72 44.58
N HIS A 43 -61.95 -6.29 43.46
CA HIS A 43 -63.05 -5.29 43.46
C HIS A 43 -63.56 -5.01 42.04
N GLU A 44 -64.88 -4.93 41.87
CA GLU A 44 -65.52 -4.41 40.66
C GLU A 44 -66.08 -3.01 40.93
N HIS A 45 -65.53 -1.98 40.26
CA HIS A 45 -66.28 -0.79 39.83
C HIS A 45 -65.44 0.12 38.90
N LEU A 46 -65.80 0.10 37.61
CA LEU A 46 -65.83 1.24 36.67
C LEU A 46 -64.69 2.27 36.70
N GLY A 47 -63.76 2.15 35.75
CA GLY A 47 -62.82 3.19 35.32
C GLY A 47 -62.19 2.84 33.98
N GLU A 48 -61.66 3.82 33.24
CA GLU A 48 -60.90 3.56 32.01
C GLU A 48 -59.59 2.80 32.29
N ALA A 49 -59.08 2.08 31.29
CA ALA A 49 -57.89 1.26 31.43
C ALA A 49 -56.65 2.12 31.72
N ARG A 50 -56.03 1.91 32.89
CA ARG A 50 -54.87 2.68 33.36
C ARG A 50 -53.62 2.41 32.52
N ASN A 51 -53.03 3.48 31.96
CA ASN A 51 -51.70 3.42 31.37
C ASN A 51 -50.62 3.31 32.45
N VAL A 52 -50.16 2.09 32.72
CA VAL A 52 -49.09 1.78 33.69
C VAL A 52 -47.76 2.50 33.38
N LEU A 53 -47.59 3.03 32.17
CA LEU A 53 -46.42 3.83 31.77
C LEU A 53 -46.50 5.32 32.15
N GLU A 54 -47.68 5.81 32.54
CA GLU A 54 -47.92 7.23 32.89
C GLU A 54 -48.24 7.42 34.38
N GLU A 55 -48.76 6.40 35.07
CA GLU A 55 -48.97 6.45 36.52
C GLU A 55 -47.66 6.29 37.31
N GLN A 56 -47.42 7.17 38.28
CA GLN A 56 -46.33 7.00 39.25
C GLN A 56 -46.66 5.87 40.24
N SER A 57 -45.70 4.97 40.49
CA SER A 57 -45.97 3.75 41.26
C SER A 57 -46.21 4.01 42.76
N PRO A 58 -47.02 3.17 43.45
CA PRO A 58 -47.35 3.37 44.88
C PRO A 58 -46.16 3.29 45.85
N PHE A 59 -44.98 2.85 45.38
CA PHE A 59 -43.80 2.55 46.19
C PHE A 59 -42.64 3.55 45.97
N ILE A 60 -42.91 4.71 45.37
CA ILE A 60 -41.94 5.81 45.34
C ILE A 60 -41.84 6.43 46.74
N TYR A 61 -40.72 6.20 47.42
CA TYR A 61 -40.39 6.94 48.65
C TYR A 61 -40.23 8.43 48.34
N PRO A 62 -40.82 9.35 49.15
CA PRO A 62 -40.55 10.78 49.03
C PRO A 62 -39.03 11.04 49.15
N PRO A 63 -38.43 11.89 48.29
CA PRO A 63 -36.97 12.09 48.24
C PRO A 63 -36.36 12.75 49.49
N CYS A 64 -37.19 13.11 50.48
CA CYS A 64 -36.76 13.51 51.81
C CYS A 64 -37.77 13.01 52.86
N SER A 65 -37.28 12.43 53.96
CA SER A 65 -38.12 11.88 55.05
C SER A 65 -39.02 12.93 55.71
N LEU A 66 -38.60 14.20 55.76
CA LEU A 66 -39.38 15.31 56.31
C LEU A 66 -40.69 15.55 55.55
N MET A 67 -40.73 15.29 54.23
CA MET A 67 -41.98 15.41 53.44
C MET A 67 -43.03 14.38 53.85
N PHE A 68 -42.63 13.18 54.27
CA PHE A 68 -43.59 12.16 54.72
C PHE A 68 -44.33 12.60 55.99
N ALA A 69 -43.59 13.12 56.99
CA ALA A 69 -44.17 13.67 58.20
C ALA A 69 -45.09 14.87 57.91
N TYR A 70 -44.69 15.76 57.00
CA TYR A 70 -45.52 16.88 56.56
C TYR A 70 -46.83 16.43 55.89
N PHE A 71 -46.79 15.43 55.01
CA PHE A 71 -48.01 14.90 54.38
C PHE A 71 -48.92 14.15 55.35
N GLN A 72 -48.38 13.42 56.33
CA GLN A 72 -49.16 12.81 57.41
C GLN A 72 -49.86 13.89 58.25
N TYR A 73 -49.13 14.92 58.69
CA TYR A 73 -49.69 16.08 59.40
C TYR A 73 -50.78 16.80 58.58
N TRP A 74 -50.54 17.02 57.28
CA TRP A 74 -51.52 17.68 56.40
C TRP A 74 -52.78 16.84 56.20
N LYS A 75 -52.66 15.51 56.00
CA LYS A 75 -53.81 14.60 55.96
C LYS A 75 -54.58 14.56 57.28
N ALA A 76 -53.88 14.57 58.42
CA ALA A 76 -54.51 14.65 59.74
C ALA A 76 -55.25 15.99 59.94
N LYS A 77 -54.62 17.11 59.60
CA LYS A 77 -55.22 18.46 59.71
C LYS A 77 -56.40 18.68 58.77
N LYS A 78 -56.42 18.02 57.61
CA LYS A 78 -57.59 17.97 56.73
C LYS A 78 -58.72 17.14 57.36
N ARG A 79 -58.40 15.99 57.95
CA ARG A 79 -59.38 15.17 58.70
C ARG A 79 -59.95 15.90 59.94
N THR A 80 -59.16 16.70 60.66
CA THR A 80 -59.70 17.49 61.80
C THR A 80 -60.58 18.63 61.33
N THR A 81 -60.18 19.40 60.32
CA THR A 81 -61.03 20.51 59.81
C THR A 81 -62.31 20.00 59.13
N ASP A 82 -62.28 18.85 58.45
CA ASP A 82 -63.50 18.21 57.94
C ASP A 82 -64.35 17.59 59.07
N LYS A 83 -63.78 17.23 60.23
CA LYS A 83 -64.54 16.80 61.42
C LYS A 83 -65.16 17.98 62.16
N GLU A 84 -64.43 19.09 62.33
CA GLU A 84 -64.92 20.36 62.89
C GLU A 84 -66.09 20.92 62.06
N ARG A 85 -65.96 20.89 60.72
CA ARG A 85 -67.06 21.23 59.80
C ARG A 85 -68.30 20.37 59.98
N ARG A 86 -68.15 19.07 60.29
CA ARG A 86 -69.28 18.17 60.58
C ARG A 86 -69.92 18.45 61.94
N MET A 87 -69.11 18.73 62.97
CA MET A 87 -69.60 19.08 64.31
C MET A 87 -70.36 20.42 64.35
N GLY A 88 -70.05 21.36 63.45
CA GLY A 88 -70.69 22.69 63.41
C GLY A 88 -72.12 22.72 62.84
N VAL A 89 -72.63 21.63 62.27
CA VAL A 89 -73.89 21.62 61.49
C VAL A 89 -75.09 21.06 62.29
N LEU A 90 -74.86 20.25 63.33
CA LEU A 90 -75.93 19.54 64.03
C LEU A 90 -76.57 20.39 65.15
N LYS A 91 -77.47 21.31 64.78
CA LYS A 91 -78.34 22.03 65.73
C LYS A 91 -79.81 21.62 65.60
N SER A 92 -80.36 21.15 66.73
CA SER A 92 -81.75 21.38 67.13
C SER A 92 -82.89 20.60 66.45
N LYS A 93 -82.66 19.43 65.84
CA LYS A 93 -83.77 18.56 65.37
C LYS A 93 -83.66 17.06 65.73
N ASP A 94 -82.44 16.51 65.73
CA ASP A 94 -82.29 15.05 65.63
C ASP A 94 -82.24 14.32 67.00
N SER A 95 -82.46 15.06 68.11
CA SER A 95 -82.56 14.47 69.46
C SER A 95 -83.74 13.51 69.62
N HIS A 96 -84.77 13.64 68.78
CA HIS A 96 -85.87 12.68 68.70
C HIS A 96 -85.56 11.46 67.81
N GLU A 97 -84.58 11.54 66.90
CA GLU A 97 -84.12 10.37 66.13
C GLU A 97 -83.10 9.55 66.90
N LEU A 98 -82.23 10.18 67.71
CA LEU A 98 -81.26 9.45 68.54
C LEU A 98 -81.94 8.59 69.63
N LEU A 99 -83.09 9.05 70.16
CA LEU A 99 -83.96 8.24 71.02
C LEU A 99 -84.77 7.18 70.25
N ARG A 100 -84.85 7.28 68.92
CA ARG A 100 -85.49 6.29 68.03
C ARG A 100 -84.50 5.19 67.64
N SER A 101 -83.25 5.54 67.32
CA SER A 101 -82.16 4.58 67.08
C SER A 101 -81.67 3.84 68.32
N LEU A 102 -82.17 4.18 69.51
CA LEU A 102 -81.99 3.43 70.75
C LEU A 102 -83.20 2.54 71.11
N ARG A 103 -84.30 2.63 70.35
CA ARG A 103 -85.26 1.53 70.28
C ARG A 103 -84.74 0.53 69.26
N VAL A 104 -84.69 -0.74 69.65
CA VAL A 104 -84.60 -1.82 68.67
C VAL A 104 -86.02 -2.02 68.16
N ASP A 105 -86.28 -1.69 66.90
CA ASP A 105 -87.55 -2.05 66.24
C ASP A 105 -87.54 -3.58 66.00
N VAL A 106 -87.91 -4.35 67.02
CA VAL A 106 -88.05 -5.80 66.91
C VAL A 106 -89.42 -6.12 66.32
N ASP A 107 -89.47 -6.66 65.10
CA ASP A 107 -90.74 -7.07 64.45
C ASP A 107 -91.58 -8.07 65.27
N ILE A 108 -90.96 -8.73 66.27
CA ILE A 108 -91.61 -9.61 67.24
C ILE A 108 -92.61 -8.83 68.11
N GLU A 109 -92.25 -7.67 68.69
CA GLU A 109 -93.16 -6.89 69.53
C GLU A 109 -94.41 -6.43 68.75
N ALA A 110 -94.24 -6.07 67.46
CA ALA A 110 -95.33 -5.65 66.58
C ALA A 110 -96.25 -6.82 66.11
N LEU A 111 -95.86 -8.07 66.36
CA LEU A 111 -96.67 -9.27 66.17
C LEU A 111 -97.31 -9.74 67.49
N GLU A 112 -96.60 -9.62 68.61
CA GLU A 112 -97.10 -9.97 69.95
C GLU A 112 -98.16 -8.97 70.45
N ALA A 113 -97.98 -7.67 70.20
CA ALA A 113 -98.98 -6.62 70.48
C ALA A 113 -100.27 -6.73 69.64
N LYS A 114 -100.36 -7.68 68.70
CA LYS A 114 -101.60 -8.04 67.98
C LYS A 114 -102.24 -9.33 68.50
N LYS A 115 -101.55 -10.05 69.39
CA LYS A 115 -101.90 -11.39 69.87
C LYS A 115 -102.64 -11.37 71.21
N HIS A 116 -102.44 -10.31 72.00
CA HIS A 116 -103.15 -10.06 73.25
C HIS A 116 -104.14 -8.91 73.05
N LYS A 117 -105.42 -9.26 72.86
CA LYS A 117 -106.53 -8.30 72.71
C LYS A 117 -107.76 -8.65 73.55
N ASP A 118 -107.62 -9.67 74.39
CA ASP A 118 -108.59 -10.05 75.41
C ASP A 118 -108.13 -9.40 76.73
N LEU A 119 -109.08 -8.80 77.45
CA LEU A 119 -108.84 -8.13 78.72
C LEU A 119 -108.83 -9.19 79.84
N ASP A 120 -107.77 -9.23 80.64
CA ASP A 120 -107.76 -9.60 82.08
C ASP A 120 -106.32 -9.81 82.66
N GLU A 121 -105.26 -9.87 81.84
CA GLU A 121 -103.87 -10.00 82.33
C GLU A 121 -103.05 -8.70 82.22
N ALA A 122 -102.55 -8.21 83.36
CA ALA A 122 -101.66 -7.05 83.44
C ALA A 122 -100.19 -7.46 83.26
N ILE A 123 -99.61 -7.12 82.10
CA ILE A 123 -98.29 -7.62 81.66
C ILE A 123 -97.15 -6.60 81.92
N ALA A 124 -97.46 -5.32 82.17
CA ALA A 124 -96.47 -4.26 82.43
C ALA A 124 -96.62 -3.63 83.82
N ILE A 125 -95.50 -3.38 84.51
CA ILE A 125 -95.45 -2.94 85.92
C ILE A 125 -95.96 -1.49 86.16
N THR A 126 -96.39 -0.79 85.11
CA THR A 126 -96.97 0.56 85.17
C THR A 126 -98.50 0.57 85.17
N ASP A 127 -99.13 -0.54 84.75
CA ASP A 127 -100.55 -0.55 84.39
C ASP A 127 -101.36 -1.15 85.55
N VAL A 128 -101.62 -0.31 86.55
CA VAL A 128 -102.46 -0.64 87.71
C VAL A 128 -103.91 -0.24 87.43
N ASP A 129 -104.86 -1.14 87.73
CA ASP A 129 -106.30 -0.90 87.57
C ASP A 129 -106.73 0.40 88.29
N PRO A 130 -107.40 1.35 87.61
CA PRO A 130 -107.95 2.56 88.23
C PRO A 130 -108.82 2.32 89.47
N GLN A 131 -109.45 1.15 89.62
CA GLN A 131 -110.30 0.82 90.77
C GLN A 131 -109.50 0.34 92.00
N TYR A 132 -108.27 -0.15 91.82
CA TYR A 132 -107.46 -0.74 92.91
C TYR A 132 -107.22 0.23 94.07
N PHE A 133 -106.94 1.50 93.76
CA PHE A 133 -106.72 2.52 94.79
C PHE A 133 -108.01 2.93 95.53
N SER A 134 -109.19 2.83 94.87
CA SER A 134 -110.46 3.20 95.50
C SER A 134 -111.02 2.17 96.49
N GLU A 135 -110.58 0.91 96.46
CA GLU A 135 -110.97 -0.10 97.48
C GLU A 135 -110.11 -0.05 98.77
N LEU A 136 -108.98 0.66 98.73
CA LEU A 136 -108.02 0.73 99.83
C LEU A 136 -108.26 1.92 100.78
N ASP A 137 -109.02 2.94 100.36
CA ASP A 137 -109.43 4.10 101.17
C ASP A 137 -110.41 3.69 102.29
N GLY A 138 -109.86 3.13 103.36
CA GLY A 138 -110.58 2.74 104.58
C GLY A 138 -110.06 1.47 105.27
N ARG A 139 -109.17 0.69 104.64
CA ARG A 139 -108.62 -0.53 105.25
C ARG A 139 -107.31 -0.24 105.99
N ILE A 140 -107.38 -0.19 107.32
CA ILE A 140 -106.19 -0.13 108.19
C ILE A 140 -105.38 -1.41 107.96
N VAL A 141 -104.15 -1.28 107.42
CA VAL A 141 -103.19 -2.39 107.30
C VAL A 141 -102.87 -2.89 108.71
N LYS A 142 -103.21 -4.15 108.99
CA LYS A 142 -103.11 -4.74 110.34
C LYS A 142 -101.71 -5.28 110.66
N GLU A 143 -100.87 -5.46 109.65
CA GLU A 143 -99.50 -5.90 109.81
C GLU A 143 -98.60 -4.70 110.11
N LYS A 144 -97.75 -4.86 111.12
CA LYS A 144 -96.77 -3.85 111.49
C LYS A 144 -95.60 -3.99 110.53
N PHE A 145 -95.28 -2.94 109.78
CA PHE A 145 -94.13 -2.91 108.86
C PHE A 145 -92.86 -3.39 109.57
N SER A 146 -92.44 -4.62 109.24
CA SER A 146 -91.22 -5.20 109.77
C SER A 146 -90.07 -4.83 108.84
N VAL A 147 -89.10 -4.11 109.40
CA VAL A 147 -87.89 -3.71 108.68
C VAL A 147 -87.05 -4.93 108.26
N ARG A 148 -87.21 -6.09 108.91
CA ARG A 148 -86.51 -7.33 108.52
C ARG A 148 -87.10 -7.92 107.25
N ASP A 149 -88.41 -8.12 107.26
CA ASP A 149 -89.17 -8.79 106.20
C ASP A 149 -89.00 -7.99 104.89
N TYR A 150 -89.12 -6.65 104.95
CA TYR A 150 -88.80 -5.76 103.83
C TYR A 150 -87.33 -5.85 103.36
N VAL A 151 -86.37 -6.11 104.25
CA VAL A 151 -84.93 -6.30 103.93
C VAL A 151 -84.63 -7.73 103.42
N GLU A 152 -85.55 -8.66 103.58
CA GLU A 152 -85.51 -10.00 102.99
C GLU A 152 -86.19 -9.99 101.61
N ASP A 153 -87.39 -9.40 101.48
CA ASP A 153 -88.06 -9.17 100.19
C ASP A 153 -87.19 -8.37 99.22
N THR A 154 -86.63 -7.23 99.64
CA THR A 154 -85.74 -6.44 98.77
C THR A 154 -84.45 -7.18 98.42
N ARG A 155 -83.97 -8.10 99.27
CA ARG A 155 -82.80 -8.95 98.98
C ARG A 155 -83.14 -10.01 97.94
N ASP A 156 -84.29 -10.67 98.03
CA ASP A 156 -84.69 -11.68 97.06
C ASP A 156 -85.15 -11.07 95.72
N ILE A 157 -85.68 -9.84 95.72
CA ILE A 157 -85.86 -9.02 94.50
C ILE A 157 -84.52 -8.66 93.86
N LEU A 158 -83.50 -8.29 94.66
CA LEU A 158 -82.15 -8.02 94.13
C LEU A 158 -81.47 -9.29 93.61
N LYS A 159 -81.64 -10.42 94.29
CA LYS A 159 -81.10 -11.73 93.90
C LYS A 159 -81.74 -12.26 92.61
N SER A 160 -83.06 -12.16 92.48
CA SER A 160 -83.77 -12.55 91.25
C SER A 160 -83.44 -11.63 90.07
N ARG A 161 -83.28 -10.32 90.29
CA ARG A 161 -82.75 -9.40 89.27
C ARG A 161 -81.31 -9.72 88.85
N LEU A 162 -80.45 -10.12 89.80
CA LEU A 162 -79.07 -10.50 89.49
C LEU A 162 -79.00 -11.81 88.69
N LEU A 163 -79.84 -12.79 89.00
CA LEU A 163 -79.99 -14.00 88.19
C LEU A 163 -80.53 -13.68 86.79
N ALA A 164 -81.59 -12.87 86.67
CA ALA A 164 -82.12 -12.46 85.37
C ALA A 164 -81.09 -11.68 84.52
N GLY A 165 -80.24 -10.87 85.15
CA GLY A 165 -79.09 -10.23 84.48
C GLY A 165 -78.06 -11.24 83.97
N GLN A 166 -77.72 -12.25 84.78
CA GLN A 166 -76.78 -13.30 84.37
C GLN A 166 -77.31 -14.10 83.15
N GLU A 167 -78.58 -14.55 83.18
CA GLU A 167 -79.19 -15.27 82.07
C GLU A 167 -79.26 -14.40 80.79
N MET A 168 -79.47 -13.08 80.94
CA MET A 168 -79.45 -12.14 79.81
C MET A 168 -78.04 -11.92 79.23
N ASP A 169 -77.00 -11.83 80.08
CA ASP A 169 -75.60 -11.79 79.63
C ASP A 169 -75.19 -13.11 78.94
N ASP A 170 -75.70 -14.26 79.43
CA ASP A 170 -75.50 -15.57 78.81
C ASP A 170 -76.18 -15.65 77.43
N CYS A 171 -77.38 -15.07 77.25
CA CYS A 171 -78.05 -14.95 75.95
C CYS A 171 -77.28 -14.04 74.99
N ILE A 172 -76.84 -12.86 75.44
CA ILE A 172 -76.05 -11.92 74.62
C ILE A 172 -74.73 -12.56 74.13
N ARG A 173 -74.11 -13.42 74.94
CA ARG A 173 -72.93 -14.20 74.52
C ARG A 173 -73.26 -15.21 73.42
N ILE A 174 -74.40 -15.89 73.50
CA ILE A 174 -74.85 -16.85 72.48
C ILE A 174 -75.13 -16.14 71.15
N ASP A 175 -75.80 -14.99 71.16
CA ASP A 175 -76.05 -14.19 69.96
C ASP A 175 -74.74 -13.71 69.29
N GLN A 176 -73.75 -13.30 70.08
CA GLN A 176 -72.43 -12.92 69.57
C GLN A 176 -71.74 -14.11 68.88
N GLN A 177 -71.78 -15.30 69.48
CA GLN A 177 -71.23 -16.52 68.88
C GLN A 177 -71.91 -16.86 67.55
N PHE A 178 -73.25 -16.79 67.47
CA PHE A 178 -73.98 -17.01 66.22
C PHE A 178 -73.59 -16.02 65.10
N VAL A 179 -73.34 -14.75 65.43
CA VAL A 179 -72.90 -13.75 64.44
C VAL A 179 -71.46 -13.99 63.95
N GLU A 180 -70.58 -14.49 64.81
CA GLU A 180 -69.21 -14.87 64.42
C GLU A 180 -69.20 -16.16 63.57
N GLU A 181 -69.98 -17.17 63.94
CA GLU A 181 -70.17 -18.39 63.15
C GLU A 181 -70.77 -18.09 61.76
N GLN A 182 -71.77 -17.20 61.68
CA GLN A 182 -72.37 -16.79 60.39
C GLN A 182 -71.35 -16.14 59.45
N ARG A 183 -70.42 -15.32 59.97
CA ARG A 183 -69.34 -14.72 59.16
C ARG A 183 -68.40 -15.79 58.60
N HIS A 184 -67.98 -16.74 59.43
CA HIS A 184 -67.15 -17.85 58.96
C HIS A 184 -67.88 -18.76 57.96
N LEU A 185 -69.19 -18.97 58.12
CA LEU A 185 -70.01 -19.68 57.13
C LEU A 185 -70.14 -18.92 55.79
N ASP A 186 -70.15 -17.59 55.80
CA ASP A 186 -70.14 -16.78 54.57
C ASP A 186 -68.76 -16.76 53.89
N GLU A 187 -67.66 -16.72 54.66
CA GLU A 187 -66.30 -16.93 54.13
C GLU A 187 -66.17 -18.31 53.45
N ILE A 188 -66.80 -19.34 54.01
CA ILE A 188 -66.87 -20.70 53.44
C ILE A 188 -67.74 -20.75 52.17
N LYS A 189 -68.70 -19.84 51.93
CA LYS A 189 -69.46 -19.82 50.66
C LYS A 189 -68.61 -19.35 49.47
N ASP A 190 -67.68 -18.42 49.68
CA ASP A 190 -66.73 -18.03 48.62
C ASP A 190 -65.62 -19.07 48.38
N HIS A 191 -65.39 -19.99 49.32
CA HIS A 191 -64.56 -21.17 49.08
C HIS A 191 -65.10 -22.03 47.91
N GLU A 192 -66.43 -22.15 47.71
CA GLU A 192 -66.98 -22.91 46.57
C GLU A 192 -66.57 -22.33 45.22
N LYS A 193 -66.56 -21.00 45.10
CA LYS A 193 -66.11 -20.29 43.88
C LYS A 193 -64.59 -20.45 43.70
N SER A 194 -63.83 -20.35 44.79
CA SER A 194 -62.37 -20.55 44.79
C SER A 194 -62.00 -21.97 44.35
N MET A 195 -62.69 -22.99 44.87
CA MET A 195 -62.47 -24.39 44.54
C MET A 195 -62.79 -24.72 43.09
N LYS A 196 -63.81 -24.08 42.48
CA LYS A 196 -64.07 -24.22 41.03
C LYS A 196 -62.92 -23.69 40.18
N ILE A 197 -62.37 -22.52 40.54
CA ILE A 197 -61.20 -21.93 39.86
C ILE A 197 -59.94 -22.80 40.06
N LEU A 198 -59.77 -23.40 41.24
CA LEU A 198 -58.69 -24.36 41.49
C LEU A 198 -58.86 -25.64 40.68
N GLN A 199 -60.08 -26.17 40.53
CA GLN A 199 -60.38 -27.32 39.67
C GLN A 199 -60.15 -27.02 38.19
N GLU A 200 -60.54 -25.84 37.72
CA GLU A 200 -60.25 -25.34 36.36
C GLU A 200 -58.72 -25.27 36.13
N ALA A 201 -57.97 -24.63 37.05
CA ALA A 201 -56.52 -24.54 36.97
C ALA A 201 -55.82 -25.91 37.07
N GLU A 202 -56.31 -26.83 37.91
CA GLU A 202 -55.83 -28.21 37.97
C GLU A 202 -56.05 -28.96 36.66
N ASN A 203 -57.17 -28.70 35.98
CA ASN A 203 -57.49 -29.33 34.70
C ASN A 203 -56.64 -28.75 33.56
N GLU A 204 -56.40 -27.43 33.54
CA GLU A 204 -55.39 -26.81 32.66
C GLU A 204 -53.99 -27.37 32.94
N VAL A 205 -53.63 -27.64 34.21
CA VAL A 205 -52.37 -28.27 34.60
C VAL A 205 -52.29 -29.75 34.18
N LYS A 206 -53.40 -30.49 34.14
CA LYS A 206 -53.43 -31.87 33.60
C LYS A 206 -53.21 -31.85 32.08
N ILE A 207 -54.01 -31.06 31.36
CA ILE A 207 -53.91 -30.93 29.89
C ILE A 207 -52.51 -30.43 29.46
N THR A 208 -51.93 -29.47 30.18
CA THR A 208 -50.57 -29.01 29.87
C THR A 208 -49.48 -30.02 30.22
N ARG A 209 -49.66 -30.88 31.24
CA ARG A 209 -48.77 -32.03 31.48
C ARG A 209 -48.83 -33.02 30.32
N GLU A 210 -50.04 -33.46 29.96
CA GLU A 210 -50.30 -34.38 28.83
C GLU A 210 -49.63 -33.88 27.54
N ILE A 211 -49.87 -32.61 27.15
CA ILE A 211 -49.24 -31.99 25.97
C ILE A 211 -47.70 -31.91 26.11
N THR A 212 -47.15 -31.68 27.31
CA THR A 212 -45.68 -31.72 27.50
C THR A 212 -45.11 -33.13 27.46
N GLU A 213 -45.86 -34.15 27.86
CA GLU A 213 -45.45 -35.55 27.79
C GLU A 213 -45.46 -36.03 26.33
N GLU A 214 -46.52 -35.76 25.55
CA GLU A 214 -46.57 -35.97 24.10
C GLU A 214 -45.41 -35.25 23.39
N ARG A 215 -45.20 -33.96 23.67
CA ARG A 215 -44.10 -33.17 23.08
C ARG A 215 -42.73 -33.74 23.46
N ASN A 216 -42.56 -34.30 24.66
CA ASN A 216 -41.31 -34.94 25.06
C ASN A 216 -41.09 -36.28 24.35
N GLN A 217 -42.15 -37.08 24.15
CA GLN A 217 -42.10 -38.32 23.37
C GLN A 217 -41.72 -38.03 21.92
N LEU A 218 -42.43 -37.11 21.26
CA LEU A 218 -42.12 -36.66 19.89
C LEU A 218 -40.71 -36.07 19.75
N SER A 219 -40.20 -35.37 20.77
CA SER A 219 -38.83 -34.85 20.80
C SER A 219 -37.78 -35.97 20.89
N VAL A 220 -38.07 -37.05 21.62
CA VAL A 220 -37.20 -38.25 21.67
C VAL A 220 -37.26 -39.04 20.36
N GLU A 221 -38.44 -39.17 19.74
CA GLU A 221 -38.61 -39.85 18.45
C GLU A 221 -37.91 -39.08 17.32
N TYR A 222 -38.11 -37.76 17.23
CA TYR A 222 -37.35 -36.88 16.33
C TYR A 222 -35.83 -36.97 16.59
N GLY A 223 -35.43 -37.04 17.86
CA GLY A 223 -34.04 -37.24 18.26
C GLY A 223 -33.43 -38.55 17.74
N ARG A 224 -34.21 -39.65 17.72
CA ARG A 224 -33.81 -40.94 17.14
C ARG A 224 -33.72 -40.87 15.62
N VAL A 225 -34.80 -40.48 14.95
CA VAL A 225 -34.86 -40.39 13.48
C VAL A 225 -33.72 -39.53 12.93
N ARG A 226 -33.38 -38.42 13.60
CA ARG A 226 -32.25 -37.57 13.22
C ARG A 226 -30.89 -38.26 13.36
N LEU A 227 -30.68 -39.08 14.40
CA LEU A 227 -29.45 -39.88 14.55
C LEU A 227 -29.39 -40.99 13.50
N ASP A 228 -30.52 -41.63 13.21
CA ASP A 228 -30.62 -42.64 12.16
C ASP A 228 -30.26 -42.04 10.79
N VAL A 229 -30.76 -40.84 10.45
CA VAL A 229 -30.41 -40.13 9.20
C VAL A 229 -28.91 -39.81 9.12
N TYR A 230 -28.26 -39.34 10.20
CA TYR A 230 -26.80 -39.14 10.19
C TYR A 230 -26.04 -40.46 10.00
N HIS A 231 -26.46 -41.56 10.65
CA HIS A 231 -25.85 -42.88 10.44
C HIS A 231 -26.00 -43.35 8.99
N TRP A 232 -27.16 -43.13 8.36
CA TRP A 232 -27.38 -43.46 6.95
C TRP A 232 -26.57 -42.57 6.01
N GLU A 233 -26.42 -41.27 6.30
CA GLU A 233 -25.58 -40.34 5.55
C GLU A 233 -24.10 -40.74 5.58
N GLU A 234 -23.54 -41.04 6.76
CA GLU A 234 -22.15 -41.49 6.92
C GLU A 234 -21.93 -42.84 6.21
N SER A 235 -22.84 -43.79 6.40
CA SER A 235 -22.81 -45.11 5.74
C SER A 235 -22.87 -44.98 4.21
N TRP A 236 -23.75 -44.12 3.70
CA TRP A 236 -23.94 -43.88 2.27
C TRP A 236 -22.73 -43.18 1.65
N ARG A 237 -22.15 -42.18 2.32
CA ARG A 237 -20.90 -41.52 1.88
C ARG A 237 -19.74 -42.50 1.87
N MET A 238 -19.62 -43.37 2.87
CA MET A 238 -18.63 -44.46 2.87
C MET A 238 -18.81 -45.38 1.65
N VAL A 239 -20.05 -45.79 1.34
CA VAL A 239 -20.36 -46.61 0.14
C VAL A 239 -20.04 -45.86 -1.16
N LYS A 240 -20.37 -44.58 -1.30
CA LYS A 240 -20.01 -43.75 -2.47
C LYS A 240 -18.50 -43.58 -2.63
N MET A 241 -17.76 -43.41 -1.52
CA MET A 241 -16.29 -43.37 -1.51
C MET A 241 -15.69 -44.72 -1.97
N CYS A 242 -16.17 -45.84 -1.42
CA CYS A 242 -15.76 -47.18 -1.86
C CYS A 242 -16.12 -47.44 -3.33
N GLN A 243 -17.29 -46.99 -3.80
CA GLN A 243 -17.70 -47.09 -5.20
C GLN A 243 -16.72 -46.33 -6.11
N ARG A 244 -16.49 -45.02 -5.86
CA ARG A 244 -15.54 -44.20 -6.64
C ARG A 244 -14.13 -44.80 -6.64
N PHE A 245 -13.70 -45.35 -5.50
CA PHE A 245 -12.41 -46.06 -5.39
C PHE A 245 -12.36 -47.34 -6.25
N LEU A 246 -13.39 -48.19 -6.22
CA LEU A 246 -13.46 -49.40 -7.06
C LEU A 246 -13.45 -49.07 -8.55
N PHE A 247 -14.14 -48.01 -8.98
CA PHE A 247 -14.03 -47.49 -10.34
C PHE A 247 -12.59 -47.05 -10.68
N GLN A 248 -11.91 -46.30 -9.79
CA GLN A 248 -10.52 -45.88 -9.99
C GLN A 248 -9.52 -47.06 -10.09
N VAL A 249 -9.77 -48.16 -9.38
CA VAL A 249 -8.92 -49.37 -9.41
C VAL A 249 -9.31 -50.34 -10.55
N SER A 250 -10.53 -50.27 -11.08
CA SER A 250 -10.96 -51.10 -12.21
C SER A 250 -10.17 -50.81 -13.51
N PRO A 251 -10.06 -51.78 -14.44
CA PRO A 251 -9.29 -51.60 -15.67
C PRO A 251 -9.81 -50.46 -16.56
N ILE A 252 -8.89 -49.69 -17.15
CA ILE A 252 -9.19 -48.53 -18.00
C ILE A 252 -10.14 -48.90 -19.16
N ALA A 253 -10.00 -50.09 -19.74
CA ALA A 253 -10.86 -50.56 -20.82
C ALA A 253 -12.33 -50.74 -20.37
N TRP A 254 -12.56 -51.27 -19.15
CA TRP A 254 -13.91 -51.45 -18.62
C TRP A 254 -14.53 -50.10 -18.19
N ARG A 255 -13.73 -49.21 -17.59
CA ARG A 255 -14.15 -47.83 -17.28
C ARG A 255 -14.74 -47.13 -18.50
N VAL A 256 -14.01 -47.08 -19.62
CA VAL A 256 -14.42 -46.37 -20.84
C VAL A 256 -15.78 -46.83 -21.39
N GLU A 257 -16.18 -48.08 -21.13
CA GLU A 257 -17.50 -48.62 -21.51
C GLU A 257 -18.61 -48.29 -20.49
N HIS A 258 -18.29 -48.24 -19.19
CA HIS A 258 -19.25 -48.14 -18.07
C HIS A 258 -19.21 -46.77 -17.35
N ASP A 259 -18.42 -45.81 -17.83
CA ASP A 259 -18.21 -44.47 -17.24
C ASP A 259 -19.44 -43.56 -17.38
N TRP A 260 -20.49 -43.83 -16.59
CA TRP A 260 -21.49 -42.82 -16.24
C TRP A 260 -20.91 -41.75 -15.29
N ILE A 261 -19.85 -42.08 -14.54
CA ILE A 261 -19.17 -41.18 -13.59
C ILE A 261 -18.25 -40.16 -14.29
N HIS A 262 -17.66 -40.52 -15.44
CA HIS A 262 -16.80 -39.61 -16.20
C HIS A 262 -17.47 -39.00 -17.45
N ARG A 263 -18.69 -39.43 -17.81
CA ARG A 263 -19.52 -38.74 -18.82
C ARG A 263 -20.19 -37.48 -18.25
N THR A 264 -19.42 -36.39 -18.18
CA THR A 264 -20.04 -35.07 -18.36
C THR A 264 -20.64 -34.99 -19.77
N ALA A 265 -21.67 -34.15 -19.94
CA ALA A 265 -22.40 -34.00 -21.21
C ALA A 265 -21.56 -33.45 -22.39
N SER A 266 -20.25 -33.19 -22.21
CA SER A 266 -19.31 -32.72 -23.22
C SER A 266 -18.33 -33.79 -23.72
N GLY A 267 -18.28 -34.98 -23.12
CA GLY A 267 -17.49 -36.11 -23.62
C GLY A 267 -15.96 -35.98 -23.48
N GLU A 268 -15.47 -35.14 -22.56
CA GLU A 268 -14.04 -35.07 -22.23
C GLU A 268 -13.71 -36.00 -21.05
N ASN A 269 -12.71 -36.86 -21.21
CA ASN A 269 -12.20 -37.71 -20.13
C ASN A 269 -11.51 -36.82 -19.08
N VAL A 270 -11.99 -36.84 -17.84
CA VAL A 270 -11.35 -36.09 -16.74
C VAL A 270 -9.96 -36.67 -16.47
N THR A 271 -8.91 -35.94 -16.88
CA THR A 271 -7.52 -36.27 -16.54
C THR A 271 -7.25 -36.04 -15.05
N HIS A 272 -6.15 -36.58 -14.55
CA HIS A 272 -5.84 -36.70 -13.12
C HIS A 272 -5.76 -35.39 -12.32
N ASP A 273 -5.81 -34.23 -12.97
CA ASP A 273 -5.52 -32.91 -12.39
C ASP A 273 -6.56 -32.45 -11.35
N ASN A 274 -7.81 -32.94 -11.43
CA ASN A 274 -8.92 -32.58 -10.51
C ASN A 274 -9.20 -33.65 -9.43
N ALA A 275 -8.20 -34.44 -9.03
CA ALA A 275 -8.38 -35.55 -8.09
C ALA A 275 -8.88 -35.14 -6.69
N ASP A 276 -8.58 -33.92 -6.22
CA ASP A 276 -9.03 -33.42 -4.91
C ASP A 276 -10.55 -33.15 -4.89
N ASP A 277 -11.11 -32.72 -6.03
CA ASP A 277 -12.52 -32.39 -6.22
C ASP A 277 -13.40 -33.66 -6.28
N LEU A 278 -12.90 -34.70 -6.97
CA LEU A 278 -13.62 -35.98 -7.17
C LEU A 278 -13.92 -36.73 -5.87
N PHE A 279 -13.15 -36.48 -4.80
CA PHE A 279 -13.39 -37.01 -3.45
C PHE A 279 -13.78 -35.93 -2.43
N GLY A 280 -13.70 -34.64 -2.79
CA GLY A 280 -13.98 -33.51 -1.90
C GLY A 280 -15.43 -33.50 -1.40
N GLN A 281 -16.40 -33.71 -2.30
CA GLN A 281 -17.84 -33.70 -2.03
C GLN A 281 -18.29 -34.68 -0.91
N TYR A 282 -17.55 -35.78 -0.70
CA TYR A 282 -17.89 -36.82 0.29
C TYR A 282 -16.85 -36.90 1.44
N ARG A 283 -15.78 -36.10 1.39
CA ARG A 283 -14.79 -35.95 2.47
C ARG A 283 -15.48 -35.38 3.72
N MET A 284 -15.02 -35.75 4.91
CA MET A 284 -15.53 -35.14 6.16
C MET A 284 -15.17 -33.66 6.17
N VAL A 285 -16.17 -32.79 6.05
CA VAL A 285 -16.04 -31.34 6.21
C VAL A 285 -16.10 -31.01 7.70
N ASP A 286 -15.22 -30.11 8.15
CA ASP A 286 -15.05 -29.76 9.58
C ASP A 286 -16.21 -28.92 10.14
N GLU A 287 -17.01 -28.33 9.23
CA GLU A 287 -18.31 -27.71 9.54
C GLU A 287 -19.45 -28.72 9.32
N VAL A 288 -20.24 -28.97 10.37
CA VAL A 288 -21.42 -29.84 10.30
C VAL A 288 -22.48 -29.19 9.42
N ALA A 289 -22.64 -29.71 8.20
CA ALA A 289 -23.70 -29.30 7.28
C ALA A 289 -25.08 -29.47 7.94
N SER A 290 -25.98 -28.52 7.72
CA SER A 290 -27.37 -28.61 8.18
C SER A 290 -28.05 -29.82 7.56
N LEU A 291 -28.79 -30.58 8.38
CA LEU A 291 -29.48 -31.83 8.00
C LEU A 291 -30.24 -31.73 6.67
N ASP A 292 -30.93 -30.60 6.44
CA ASP A 292 -31.71 -30.35 5.23
C ASP A 292 -30.83 -30.36 3.96
N VAL A 293 -29.61 -29.81 4.03
CA VAL A 293 -28.64 -29.80 2.93
C VAL A 293 -28.05 -31.19 2.66
N LEU A 294 -27.89 -32.01 3.71
CA LEU A 294 -27.47 -33.41 3.55
C LEU A 294 -28.57 -34.23 2.86
N ILE A 295 -29.84 -33.94 3.13
CA ILE A 295 -30.99 -34.55 2.45
C ILE A 295 -31.06 -34.07 0.99
N ASP A 296 -30.92 -32.76 0.73
CA ASP A 296 -30.90 -32.21 -0.63
C ASP A 296 -29.80 -32.86 -1.49
N LEU A 297 -28.60 -33.07 -0.94
CA LEU A 297 -27.49 -33.76 -1.61
C LEU A 297 -27.78 -35.25 -1.85
N PHE A 298 -28.37 -35.94 -0.87
CA PHE A 298 -28.75 -37.35 -0.99
C PHE A 298 -29.83 -37.56 -2.06
N GLU A 299 -30.81 -36.67 -2.16
CA GLU A 299 -31.83 -36.71 -3.23
C GLU A 299 -31.20 -36.44 -4.61
N GLN A 300 -30.29 -35.47 -4.74
CA GLN A 300 -29.56 -35.22 -6.00
C GLN A 300 -28.79 -36.46 -6.45
N ASP A 301 -27.96 -37.03 -5.58
CA ASP A 301 -27.13 -38.20 -5.87
C ASP A 301 -27.92 -39.50 -6.15
N ILE A 302 -29.19 -39.57 -5.75
CA ILE A 302 -30.14 -40.66 -6.10
C ILE A 302 -30.76 -40.42 -7.48
N ASN A 303 -31.15 -39.17 -7.79
CA ASN A 303 -31.65 -38.81 -9.12
C ASN A 303 -30.58 -38.93 -10.21
N GLU A 304 -29.30 -38.76 -9.86
CA GLU A 304 -28.14 -38.95 -10.75
C GLU A 304 -27.54 -40.38 -10.71
N ALA A 305 -28.13 -41.31 -9.93
CA ALA A 305 -27.58 -42.65 -9.79
C ALA A 305 -27.75 -43.49 -11.07
N GLY A 306 -26.63 -43.73 -11.78
CA GLY A 306 -26.55 -44.71 -12.86
C GLY A 306 -26.69 -46.17 -12.38
N PRO A 307 -26.65 -47.15 -13.30
CA PRO A 307 -26.67 -48.56 -12.92
C PRO A 307 -25.47 -48.90 -12.04
N ALA A 308 -25.73 -49.62 -10.95
CA ALA A 308 -24.74 -50.02 -9.94
C ALA A 308 -23.88 -51.22 -10.39
N GLU A 309 -23.37 -51.16 -11.62
CA GLU A 309 -22.48 -52.16 -12.19
C GLU A 309 -21.05 -51.98 -11.64
N LEU A 310 -20.41 -53.09 -11.27
CA LEU A 310 -19.09 -53.14 -10.65
C LEU A 310 -18.24 -54.17 -11.37
N TYR A 311 -16.95 -53.87 -11.55
CA TYR A 311 -16.01 -54.78 -12.21
C TYR A 311 -15.60 -55.98 -11.33
N PHE A 312 -15.56 -55.79 -10.01
CA PHE A 312 -15.09 -56.78 -9.04
C PHE A 312 -16.28 -57.47 -8.37
N GLU A 313 -16.38 -58.79 -8.50
CA GLU A 313 -17.43 -59.60 -7.85
C GLU A 313 -16.95 -60.18 -6.50
N ASP A 314 -15.64 -60.47 -6.37
CA ASP A 314 -15.03 -61.00 -5.15
C ASP A 314 -14.01 -59.99 -4.57
N PRO A 315 -14.14 -59.56 -3.30
CA PRO A 315 -13.14 -58.75 -2.60
C PRO A 315 -11.70 -59.28 -2.66
N LEU A 316 -11.48 -60.58 -2.89
CA LEU A 316 -10.15 -61.15 -3.10
C LEU A 316 -9.48 -60.64 -4.39
N GLU A 317 -10.23 -60.28 -5.43
CA GLU A 317 -9.68 -59.76 -6.69
C GLU A 317 -8.96 -58.42 -6.45
N LEU A 318 -9.54 -57.55 -5.61
CA LEU A 318 -8.96 -56.27 -5.23
C LEU A 318 -7.60 -56.45 -4.53
N ILE A 319 -7.43 -57.51 -3.73
CA ILE A 319 -6.15 -57.84 -3.08
C ILE A 319 -5.09 -58.24 -4.12
N HIS A 320 -5.47 -58.88 -5.23
CA HIS A 320 -4.55 -59.17 -6.33
C HIS A 320 -4.12 -57.90 -7.07
N VAL A 321 -5.04 -56.94 -7.28
CA VAL A 321 -4.70 -55.64 -7.86
C VAL A 321 -3.79 -54.82 -6.93
N PHE A 322 -4.06 -54.79 -5.62
CA PHE A 322 -3.15 -54.16 -4.65
C PHE A 322 -1.75 -54.77 -4.69
N ARG A 323 -1.62 -56.11 -4.69
CA ARG A 323 -0.31 -56.78 -4.80
C ARG A 323 0.41 -56.49 -6.12
N ALA A 324 -0.33 -56.32 -7.22
CA ALA A 324 0.24 -55.90 -8.49
C ALA A 324 0.78 -54.47 -8.42
N ILE A 325 0.03 -53.54 -7.80
CA ILE A 325 0.46 -52.15 -7.55
C ILE A 325 1.67 -52.10 -6.61
N GLU A 326 1.67 -52.85 -5.50
CA GLU A 326 2.80 -53.00 -4.58
C GLU A 326 4.05 -53.50 -5.31
N THR A 327 3.91 -54.52 -6.17
CA THR A 327 5.00 -55.08 -6.97
C THR A 327 5.51 -54.08 -8.01
N GLN A 328 4.61 -53.34 -8.67
CA GLN A 328 4.98 -52.29 -9.62
C GLN A 328 5.72 -51.14 -8.93
N ASN A 329 5.26 -50.71 -7.76
CA ASN A 329 5.89 -49.66 -6.95
C ASN A 329 7.27 -50.11 -6.43
N LEU A 330 7.41 -51.37 -6.00
CA LEU A 330 8.69 -51.95 -5.60
C LEU A 330 9.67 -52.02 -6.78
N ASN A 331 9.21 -52.46 -7.96
CA ASN A 331 10.04 -52.47 -9.17
C ASN A 331 10.46 -51.05 -9.57
N ALA A 332 9.56 -50.07 -9.50
CA ALA A 332 9.88 -48.67 -9.76
C ALA A 332 10.91 -48.11 -8.76
N LEU A 333 10.80 -48.45 -7.47
CA LEU A 333 11.77 -48.08 -6.45
C LEU A 333 13.16 -48.71 -6.71
N ILE A 334 13.21 -50.00 -7.07
CA ILE A 334 14.45 -50.69 -7.46
C ILE A 334 15.07 -50.03 -8.69
N HIS A 335 14.27 -49.64 -9.69
CA HIS A 335 14.77 -48.91 -10.85
C HIS A 335 15.33 -47.53 -10.50
N LEU A 336 14.64 -46.76 -9.65
CA LEU A 336 15.13 -45.46 -9.18
C LEU A 336 16.46 -45.59 -8.44
N GLU A 337 16.59 -46.55 -7.52
CA GLU A 337 17.85 -46.83 -6.81
C GLU A 337 18.97 -47.23 -7.78
N SER A 338 18.69 -48.12 -8.75
CA SER A 338 19.67 -48.55 -9.76
C SER A 338 20.12 -47.44 -10.72
N LEU A 339 19.35 -46.36 -10.83
CA LEU A 339 19.67 -45.19 -11.65
C LEU A 339 20.38 -44.08 -10.87
N ALA A 340 20.37 -44.13 -9.52
CA ALA A 340 20.94 -43.07 -8.68
C ALA A 340 22.46 -42.94 -8.85
N GLU A 341 23.19 -44.06 -8.88
CA GLU A 341 24.65 -44.08 -9.08
C GLU A 341 25.03 -43.61 -10.51
N PRO A 342 24.49 -44.18 -11.62
CA PRO A 342 24.72 -43.65 -12.96
C PRO A 342 24.34 -42.17 -13.16
N MET A 343 23.29 -41.69 -12.48
CA MET A 343 22.89 -40.28 -12.53
C MET A 343 23.88 -39.38 -11.79
N ALA A 344 24.47 -39.84 -10.68
CA ALA A 344 25.53 -39.13 -9.97
C ALA A 344 26.83 -39.09 -10.79
N GLU A 345 27.23 -40.21 -11.40
CA GLU A 345 28.38 -40.25 -12.32
C GLU A 345 28.19 -39.33 -13.53
N MET A 346 26.99 -39.34 -14.14
CA MET A 346 26.64 -38.45 -15.25
C MET A 346 26.71 -36.98 -14.82
N MET A 347 26.23 -36.63 -13.62
CA MET A 347 26.35 -35.27 -13.10
C MET A 347 27.81 -34.86 -12.87
N LEU A 348 28.66 -35.74 -12.35
CA LEU A 348 30.09 -35.47 -12.14
C LEU A 348 30.86 -35.30 -13.46
N THR A 349 30.57 -36.14 -14.46
CA THR A 349 31.19 -35.99 -15.80
C THR A 349 30.74 -34.72 -16.51
N ILE A 350 29.47 -34.31 -16.37
CA ILE A 350 28.99 -33.01 -16.87
C ILE A 350 29.72 -31.85 -16.17
N GLN A 351 29.91 -31.91 -14.85
CA GLN A 351 30.66 -30.88 -14.11
C GLN A 351 32.14 -30.81 -14.53
N ALA A 352 32.78 -31.97 -14.74
CA ALA A 352 34.16 -32.02 -15.23
C ALA A 352 34.30 -31.44 -16.65
N ALA A 353 33.37 -31.78 -17.55
CA ALA A 353 33.34 -31.24 -18.92
C ALA A 353 33.08 -29.73 -18.95
N ASP A 354 32.15 -29.22 -18.13
CA ASP A 354 31.87 -27.79 -17.99
C ASP A 354 33.10 -27.02 -17.49
N LEU A 355 33.86 -27.57 -16.53
CA LEU A 355 35.12 -27.00 -16.07
C LEU A 355 36.19 -27.02 -17.19
N GLN A 356 36.33 -28.13 -17.92
CA GLN A 356 37.29 -28.23 -19.03
C GLN A 356 36.98 -27.21 -20.14
N ILE A 357 35.72 -27.11 -20.57
CA ILE A 357 35.27 -26.15 -21.58
C ILE A 357 35.54 -24.72 -21.10
N LYS A 358 35.35 -24.42 -19.81
CA LYS A 358 35.67 -23.09 -19.24
C LYS A 358 37.17 -22.77 -19.26
N SER A 359 38.05 -23.75 -19.02
CA SER A 359 39.50 -23.54 -19.21
C SER A 359 39.87 -23.33 -20.69
N GLU A 360 39.37 -24.15 -21.60
CA GLU A 360 39.65 -24.04 -23.05
C GLU A 360 39.16 -22.69 -23.61
N VAL A 361 37.95 -22.25 -23.23
CA VAL A 361 37.44 -20.91 -23.59
C VAL A 361 38.29 -19.79 -22.98
N GLY A 362 38.85 -19.98 -21.79
CA GLY A 362 39.81 -19.05 -21.18
C GLY A 362 41.11 -18.93 -21.98
N GLU A 363 41.71 -20.05 -22.36
CA GLU A 363 42.94 -20.12 -23.18
C GLU A 363 42.73 -19.50 -24.57
N ILE A 364 41.61 -19.83 -25.23
CA ILE A 364 41.22 -19.22 -26.52
C ILE A 364 41.01 -17.70 -26.37
N THR A 365 40.38 -17.25 -25.28
CA THR A 365 40.19 -15.80 -25.02
C THR A 365 41.52 -15.08 -24.80
N ASN A 366 42.47 -15.70 -24.09
CA ASN A 366 43.80 -15.15 -23.86
C ASN A 366 44.60 -15.04 -25.17
N THR A 367 44.68 -16.11 -25.96
CA THR A 367 45.38 -16.10 -27.25
C THR A 367 44.77 -15.11 -28.25
N ILE A 368 43.45 -14.93 -28.26
CA ILE A 368 42.77 -13.88 -29.05
C ILE A 368 43.23 -12.48 -28.62
N ASN A 369 43.43 -12.23 -27.33
CA ASN A 369 43.87 -10.92 -26.84
C ASN A 369 45.37 -10.69 -27.11
N GLU A 370 46.21 -11.70 -26.94
CA GLU A 370 47.63 -11.67 -27.33
C GLU A 370 47.80 -11.37 -28.83
N LEU A 371 47.00 -12.01 -29.69
CA LEU A 371 46.98 -11.75 -31.13
C LEU A 371 46.49 -10.34 -31.47
N ARG A 372 45.45 -9.83 -30.79
CA ARG A 372 44.99 -8.43 -30.96
C ARG A 372 46.09 -7.42 -30.61
N ASP A 373 46.82 -7.65 -29.53
CA ASP A 373 47.91 -6.77 -29.12
C ASP A 373 49.19 -6.95 -29.95
N SER A 374 49.39 -8.09 -30.61
CA SER A 374 50.45 -8.25 -31.61
C SER A 374 50.10 -7.53 -32.91
N ILE A 375 48.84 -7.61 -33.37
CA ILE A 375 48.32 -6.87 -34.53
C ILE A 375 48.49 -5.37 -34.32
N ARG A 376 48.02 -4.81 -33.18
CA ARG A 376 48.18 -3.39 -32.84
C ARG A 376 49.64 -2.92 -32.92
N LYS A 377 50.58 -3.70 -32.39
CA LYS A 377 52.03 -3.38 -32.41
C LYS A 377 52.63 -3.44 -33.82
N LEU A 378 52.07 -4.27 -34.70
CA LEU A 378 52.46 -4.33 -36.10
C LEU A 378 51.83 -3.19 -36.91
N GLU A 379 50.59 -2.80 -36.61
CA GLU A 379 49.90 -1.64 -37.21
C GLU A 379 50.61 -0.32 -36.86
N THR A 380 50.96 -0.08 -35.58
CA THR A 380 51.72 1.14 -35.21
C THR A 380 53.09 1.15 -35.88
N ARG A 381 53.80 0.02 -35.88
CA ARG A 381 55.11 -0.10 -36.54
C ARG A 381 55.03 0.08 -38.06
N ALA A 382 53.93 -0.35 -38.70
CA ALA A 382 53.70 -0.12 -40.12
C ALA A 382 53.53 1.37 -40.41
N ALA A 383 52.72 2.08 -39.61
CA ALA A 383 52.54 3.54 -39.73
C ALA A 383 53.84 4.33 -39.43
N GLU A 384 54.64 3.91 -38.45
CA GLU A 384 55.98 4.46 -38.18
C GLU A 384 56.91 4.31 -39.39
N LEU A 385 56.96 3.12 -40.00
CA LEU A 385 57.79 2.84 -41.17
C LEU A 385 57.28 3.55 -42.45
N GLU A 386 55.96 3.69 -42.62
CA GLU A 386 55.35 4.47 -43.70
C GLU A 386 55.68 5.96 -43.55
N SER A 387 55.55 6.52 -42.35
CA SER A 387 55.95 7.91 -42.06
C SER A 387 57.44 8.14 -42.34
N TYR A 388 58.31 7.22 -41.92
CA TYR A 388 59.76 7.33 -42.16
C TYR A 388 60.13 7.17 -43.65
N ALA A 389 59.44 6.28 -44.38
CA ALA A 389 59.63 6.14 -45.82
C ALA A 389 59.19 7.42 -46.57
N ASN A 390 58.07 8.02 -46.17
CA ASN A 390 57.58 9.27 -46.75
C ASN A 390 58.51 10.46 -46.42
N GLU A 391 59.00 10.56 -45.18
CA GLU A 391 60.00 11.57 -44.78
C GLU A 391 61.28 11.47 -45.65
N LEU A 392 61.80 10.26 -45.84
CA LEU A 392 63.00 10.01 -46.66
C LEU A 392 62.77 10.27 -48.16
N LEU A 393 61.56 10.00 -48.66
CA LEU A 393 61.14 10.32 -50.02
C LEU A 393 60.97 11.82 -50.25
N GLU A 394 60.32 12.54 -49.32
CA GLU A 394 60.07 13.99 -49.44
C GLU A 394 61.32 14.86 -49.24
N THR A 395 62.31 14.35 -48.50
CA THR A 395 63.59 15.05 -48.23
C THR A 395 64.70 14.52 -49.15
N VAL A 396 65.56 13.63 -48.64
CA VAL A 396 66.86 13.27 -49.26
C VAL A 396 66.71 12.75 -50.69
N PHE A 397 65.72 11.89 -50.97
CA PHE A 397 65.54 11.39 -52.34
C PHE A 397 64.97 12.44 -53.28
N ARG A 398 64.02 13.27 -52.84
CA ARG A 398 63.49 14.37 -53.64
C ARG A 398 64.56 15.40 -53.97
N ASP A 399 65.39 15.79 -53.01
CA ASP A 399 66.48 16.73 -53.25
C ASP A 399 67.57 16.11 -54.15
N SER A 400 67.84 14.81 -54.02
CA SER A 400 68.82 14.11 -54.87
C SER A 400 68.37 13.90 -56.31
N VAL A 401 67.05 13.84 -56.59
CA VAL A 401 66.50 13.53 -57.93
C VAL A 401 65.89 14.75 -58.61
N CYS A 402 65.31 15.68 -57.84
CA CYS A 402 64.54 16.83 -58.33
C CYS A 402 65.18 18.19 -57.97
N SER A 403 66.46 18.23 -57.57
CA SER A 403 67.19 19.48 -57.41
C SER A 403 67.38 20.19 -58.75
N GLU A 404 67.45 21.52 -58.70
CA GLU A 404 67.61 22.37 -59.90
C GLU A 404 68.86 21.99 -60.70
N GLU A 405 69.97 21.65 -60.03
CA GLU A 405 71.22 21.20 -60.68
C GLU A 405 71.05 19.89 -61.45
N VAL A 406 70.35 18.89 -60.87
CA VAL A 406 70.11 17.59 -61.52
C VAL A 406 69.13 17.74 -62.68
N LEU A 407 68.06 18.50 -62.51
CA LEU A 407 67.09 18.77 -63.59
C LEU A 407 67.74 19.57 -64.75
N CYS A 408 68.61 20.54 -64.45
CA CYS A 408 69.38 21.23 -65.48
C CYS A 408 70.34 20.28 -66.20
N LEU A 409 71.02 19.39 -65.46
CA LEU A 409 71.90 18.38 -66.06
C LEU A 409 71.13 17.43 -66.99
N GLN A 410 69.91 17.01 -66.64
CA GLN A 410 69.07 16.21 -67.53
C GLN A 410 68.78 16.94 -68.84
N VAL A 411 68.32 18.20 -68.77
CA VAL A 411 68.03 19.03 -69.94
C VAL A 411 69.28 19.27 -70.80
N PHE A 412 70.46 19.50 -70.21
CA PHE A 412 71.71 19.66 -70.96
C PHE A 412 72.20 18.36 -71.61
N VAL A 413 71.98 17.20 -70.99
CA VAL A 413 72.30 15.90 -71.58
C VAL A 413 71.33 15.55 -72.71
N GLU A 414 70.05 15.91 -72.59
CA GLU A 414 69.05 15.79 -73.66
C GLU A 414 69.40 16.67 -74.87
N ASP A 415 69.63 17.99 -74.66
CA ASP A 415 70.01 18.94 -75.72
C ASP A 415 71.30 18.53 -76.45
N ALA A 416 72.31 18.05 -75.71
CA ALA A 416 73.54 17.53 -76.28
C ALA A 416 73.35 16.20 -77.03
N TYR A 417 72.47 15.32 -76.57
CA TYR A 417 72.15 14.06 -77.26
C TYR A 417 71.41 14.32 -78.58
N GLU A 418 70.38 15.19 -78.56
CA GLU A 418 69.62 15.55 -79.75
C GLU A 418 70.46 16.33 -80.78
N SER A 419 71.37 17.19 -80.32
CA SER A 419 72.25 17.97 -81.19
C SER A 419 73.37 17.16 -81.85
N CYS A 420 73.93 16.17 -81.15
CA CYS A 420 75.16 15.49 -81.56
C CYS A 420 74.98 14.01 -81.97
N VAL A 421 73.92 13.33 -81.53
CA VAL A 421 73.74 11.89 -81.71
C VAL A 421 72.47 11.56 -82.52
N ALA A 422 71.29 11.81 -81.96
CA ALA A 422 70.00 11.50 -82.56
C ALA A 422 68.85 12.18 -81.75
N PRO A 423 67.70 12.50 -82.38
CA PRO A 423 66.51 12.92 -81.62
C PRO A 423 66.09 11.85 -80.60
N ASN A 424 65.62 12.26 -79.42
CA ASN A 424 65.31 11.36 -78.30
C ASN A 424 63.91 10.71 -78.43
N ASP A 425 63.61 10.12 -79.60
CA ASP A 425 62.33 9.45 -79.91
C ASP A 425 61.98 8.26 -78.96
N ALA A 426 62.90 7.87 -78.07
CA ALA A 426 62.82 6.67 -77.24
C ALA A 426 62.75 6.94 -75.72
N ASN A 427 62.77 8.20 -75.27
CA ASN A 427 62.86 8.57 -73.85
C ASN A 427 64.00 7.82 -73.12
N LEU A 428 65.22 7.93 -73.65
CA LEU A 428 66.39 7.29 -73.07
C LEU A 428 66.70 7.87 -71.68
N ASP A 429 67.14 7.01 -70.76
CA ASP A 429 67.63 7.42 -69.45
C ASP A 429 68.87 8.33 -69.56
N THR A 430 69.02 9.29 -68.65
CA THR A 430 70.08 10.31 -68.67
C THR A 430 71.48 9.70 -68.65
N PHE A 431 71.72 8.65 -67.87
CA PHE A 431 73.01 7.95 -67.87
C PHE A 431 73.26 7.23 -69.21
N SER A 432 72.21 6.66 -69.80
CA SER A 432 72.26 6.05 -71.12
C SER A 432 72.57 7.06 -72.23
N MET A 433 71.93 8.24 -72.23
CA MET A 433 72.23 9.34 -73.17
C MET A 433 73.66 9.84 -73.02
N MET A 434 74.11 10.12 -71.79
CA MET A 434 75.47 10.57 -71.50
C MET A 434 76.53 9.57 -72.01
N LYS A 435 76.29 8.27 -71.84
CA LYS A 435 77.17 7.22 -72.35
C LYS A 435 77.21 7.13 -73.88
N TRP A 436 76.11 7.44 -74.57
CA TRP A 436 76.12 7.55 -76.03
C TRP A 436 76.89 8.79 -76.51
N ILE A 437 76.74 9.94 -75.83
CA ILE A 437 77.52 11.15 -76.11
C ILE A 437 79.02 10.85 -75.94
N GLU A 438 79.41 10.27 -74.79
CA GLU A 438 80.78 9.82 -74.50
C GLU A 438 81.33 8.94 -75.62
N LYS A 439 80.59 7.88 -76.01
CA LYS A 439 80.98 6.99 -77.12
C LYS A 439 81.15 7.74 -78.45
N THR A 440 80.21 8.61 -78.83
CA THR A 440 80.35 9.38 -80.09
C THR A 440 81.51 10.36 -80.05
N HIS A 441 81.85 10.90 -78.88
CA HIS A 441 83.03 11.74 -78.71
C HIS A 441 84.33 10.92 -78.84
N GLU A 442 84.40 9.71 -78.25
CA GLU A 442 85.53 8.78 -78.47
C GLU A 442 85.68 8.40 -79.95
N GLU A 443 84.58 8.07 -80.65
CA GLU A 443 84.59 7.72 -82.07
C GLU A 443 85.07 8.89 -82.95
N LEU A 444 84.58 10.11 -82.70
CA LEU A 444 85.03 11.32 -83.42
C LEU A 444 86.50 11.68 -83.11
N ASN A 445 86.96 11.52 -81.87
CA ASN A 445 88.37 11.73 -81.52
C ASN A 445 89.28 10.72 -82.24
N LEU A 446 88.86 9.45 -82.34
CA LEU A 446 89.60 8.43 -83.07
C LEU A 446 89.64 8.73 -84.58
N GLU A 447 88.56 9.24 -85.17
CA GLU A 447 88.56 9.71 -86.56
C GLU A 447 89.54 10.87 -86.75
N LEU A 448 89.53 11.87 -85.86
CA LEU A 448 90.47 13.01 -85.89
C LEU A 448 91.94 12.56 -85.85
N ASP A 449 92.29 11.61 -84.99
CA ASP A 449 93.65 11.04 -84.89
C ASP A 449 94.10 10.30 -86.16
N THR A 450 93.17 9.86 -87.02
CA THR A 450 93.51 9.22 -88.31
C THR A 450 93.72 10.20 -89.48
N LEU A 451 93.43 11.50 -89.30
CA LEU A 451 93.48 12.47 -90.39
C LEU A 451 94.92 12.88 -90.77
N PRO A 452 95.24 13.03 -92.07
CA PRO A 452 96.53 13.57 -92.49
C PRO A 452 96.75 15.00 -91.98
N PRO A 453 97.96 15.35 -91.49
CA PRO A 453 98.23 16.66 -90.89
C PRO A 453 98.07 17.83 -91.85
N GLU A 454 98.10 17.58 -93.16
CA GLU A 454 97.83 18.57 -94.21
C GLU A 454 96.34 18.98 -94.24
N VAL A 455 95.44 18.03 -93.98
CA VAL A 455 93.99 18.27 -93.86
C VAL A 455 93.70 18.98 -92.54
N VAL A 456 94.26 18.50 -91.43
CA VAL A 456 94.12 19.14 -90.11
C VAL A 456 94.54 20.61 -90.18
N GLN A 457 95.71 20.91 -90.75
CA GLN A 457 96.18 22.29 -90.95
C GLN A 457 95.35 23.14 -91.91
N ALA A 458 94.51 22.56 -92.77
CA ALA A 458 93.55 23.29 -93.59
C ALA A 458 92.29 23.59 -92.78
N CYS A 459 91.77 22.58 -92.07
CA CYS A 459 90.62 22.67 -91.18
C CYS A 459 90.87 23.65 -90.02
N GLU A 460 92.01 23.63 -89.34
CA GLU A 460 92.42 24.63 -88.34
C GLU A 460 92.33 26.06 -88.91
N LYS A 461 92.93 26.27 -90.09
CA LYS A 461 92.97 27.58 -90.77
C LYS A 461 91.60 27.98 -91.33
N GLU A 462 90.61 27.11 -91.33
CA GLU A 462 89.22 27.44 -91.60
C GLU A 462 88.42 27.65 -90.32
N GLY A 463 88.58 26.79 -89.31
CA GLY A 463 88.03 26.93 -87.96
C GLY A 463 88.37 28.30 -87.36
N PHE A 464 89.64 28.68 -87.28
CA PHE A 464 90.05 30.02 -86.83
C PHE A 464 89.44 31.16 -87.65
N LYS A 465 89.07 30.96 -88.92
CA LYS A 465 88.34 31.98 -89.72
C LYS A 465 86.83 31.97 -89.43
N GLN A 466 86.25 30.81 -89.12
CA GLN A 466 84.85 30.67 -88.74
C GLN A 466 84.62 31.20 -87.32
N GLU A 467 85.47 30.86 -86.36
CA GLU A 467 85.53 31.47 -85.02
C GLU A 467 85.72 32.99 -85.10
N LEU A 468 86.68 33.48 -85.89
CA LEU A 468 86.90 34.92 -86.04
C LEU A 468 85.76 35.64 -86.77
N LYS A 469 84.90 34.93 -87.53
CA LYS A 469 83.62 35.47 -88.02
C LYS A 469 82.59 35.46 -86.90
N ALA A 470 82.36 34.34 -86.23
CA ALA A 470 81.41 34.20 -85.13
C ALA A 470 81.67 35.18 -83.98
N MET A 471 82.94 35.43 -83.63
CA MET A 471 83.35 36.45 -82.66
C MET A 471 82.99 37.87 -83.14
N LYS A 472 83.16 38.19 -84.42
CA LYS A 472 82.75 39.49 -84.99
C LYS A 472 81.24 39.61 -85.09
N GLU A 473 80.54 38.53 -85.43
CA GLU A 473 79.08 38.48 -85.56
C GLU A 473 78.40 38.59 -84.19
N THR A 474 78.96 37.96 -83.15
CA THR A 474 78.51 38.12 -81.76
C THR A 474 78.87 39.49 -81.19
N GLU A 475 80.08 40.01 -81.44
CA GLU A 475 80.41 41.42 -81.12
C GLU A 475 79.47 42.41 -81.82
N GLU A 476 79.17 42.20 -83.11
CA GLU A 476 78.22 43.03 -83.86
C GLU A 476 76.80 42.87 -83.33
N ALA A 477 76.36 41.66 -83.00
CA ALA A 477 75.05 41.41 -82.40
C ALA A 477 74.94 42.11 -81.05
N ALA A 478 75.95 42.02 -80.19
CA ALA A 478 76.00 42.76 -78.92
C ALA A 478 75.95 44.27 -79.14
N LYS A 479 76.73 44.82 -80.09
CA LYS A 479 76.70 46.25 -80.43
C LYS A 479 75.35 46.70 -81.01
N LYS A 480 74.71 45.86 -81.84
CA LYS A 480 73.36 46.07 -82.39
C LYS A 480 72.30 46.00 -81.28
N PHE A 481 72.46 45.10 -80.32
CA PHE A 481 71.56 44.91 -79.18
C PHE A 481 71.69 46.06 -78.16
N GLU A 482 72.90 46.49 -77.80
CA GLU A 482 73.12 47.72 -77.04
C GLU A 482 72.52 48.95 -77.74
N LEU A 483 72.72 49.07 -79.06
CA LEU A 483 72.15 50.16 -79.85
C LEU A 483 70.62 50.10 -79.83
N MET A 484 70.02 48.91 -79.98
CA MET A 484 68.57 48.70 -79.85
C MET A 484 68.08 49.11 -78.46
N HIS A 485 68.75 48.72 -77.37
CA HIS A 485 68.40 49.12 -76.01
C HIS A 485 68.52 50.64 -75.80
N ARG A 486 69.57 51.28 -76.31
CA ARG A 486 69.74 52.76 -76.29
C ARG A 486 68.65 53.46 -77.10
N LEU A 487 68.31 52.95 -78.28
CA LEU A 487 67.24 53.48 -79.14
C LEU A 487 65.87 53.31 -78.48
N LEU A 488 65.53 52.13 -77.97
CA LEU A 488 64.29 51.89 -77.21
C LEU A 488 64.18 52.77 -75.97
N ALA A 489 65.28 52.98 -75.23
CA ALA A 489 65.29 53.91 -74.10
C ALA A 489 65.08 55.38 -74.54
N SER A 490 65.64 55.77 -75.69
CA SER A 490 65.42 57.11 -76.26
C SER A 490 63.99 57.30 -76.79
N LEU A 491 63.41 56.26 -77.40
CA LEU A 491 62.04 56.28 -77.93
C LEU A 491 61.02 56.28 -76.80
N LYS A 492 61.19 55.45 -75.75
CA LYS A 492 60.41 55.54 -74.52
C LYS A 492 60.44 56.96 -73.95
N ARG A 493 61.64 57.54 -73.76
CA ARG A 493 61.82 58.93 -73.28
C ARG A 493 61.22 60.02 -74.19
N ALA A 494 61.06 59.74 -75.49
CA ALA A 494 60.47 60.67 -76.46
C ALA A 494 58.95 60.53 -76.60
N MET A 495 58.39 59.37 -76.24
CA MET A 495 56.93 59.12 -76.19
C MET A 495 56.35 59.36 -74.79
N GLU A 496 57.19 59.29 -73.75
CA GLU A 496 56.90 59.83 -72.42
C GLU A 496 56.56 61.33 -72.52
N PRO A 497 55.40 61.79 -72.02
CA PRO A 497 55.03 63.19 -72.09
C PRO A 497 56.02 64.04 -71.25
N PRO A 498 56.37 65.27 -71.69
CA PRO A 498 57.37 66.08 -71.00
C PRO A 498 57.05 66.23 -69.50
N PRO A 499 57.98 65.88 -68.59
CA PRO A 499 57.68 65.81 -67.16
C PRO A 499 57.24 67.18 -66.65
N VAL A 500 56.02 67.23 -66.10
CA VAL A 500 55.37 68.46 -65.65
C VAL A 500 56.23 69.11 -64.58
N LYS A 501 56.80 70.29 -64.89
CA LYS A 501 57.73 71.02 -64.01
C LYS A 501 57.01 71.67 -62.83
N MET A 502 56.46 70.86 -61.94
CA MET A 502 56.17 71.29 -60.57
C MET A 502 57.48 71.76 -59.94
N ARG A 503 57.52 73.00 -59.47
CA ARG A 503 58.67 73.50 -58.71
C ARG A 503 58.76 72.69 -57.42
N PRO A 504 59.89 72.03 -57.09
CA PRO A 504 60.06 71.41 -55.79
C PRO A 504 59.86 72.46 -54.70
N LEU A 505 58.96 72.20 -53.75
CA LEU A 505 58.74 73.11 -52.63
C LEU A 505 59.98 73.02 -51.72
N MET A 506 60.90 73.97 -51.88
CA MET A 506 62.18 73.96 -51.16
C MET A 506 61.96 74.12 -49.66
N TRP A 507 62.00 73.00 -48.93
CA TRP A 507 62.19 73.02 -47.48
C TRP A 507 63.51 73.71 -47.18
N ARG A 508 63.49 74.65 -46.23
CA ARG A 508 64.70 75.38 -45.81
C ARG A 508 65.63 74.44 -45.05
N SER A 509 66.93 74.62 -45.23
CA SER A 509 67.96 73.67 -44.79
C SER A 509 67.96 73.43 -43.28
N ILE A 510 67.72 72.18 -42.88
CA ILE A 510 68.15 71.63 -41.58
C ILE A 510 69.67 71.34 -41.70
N PRO A 511 70.48 71.51 -40.62
CA PRO A 511 71.92 71.32 -40.69
C PRO A 511 72.35 69.92 -41.15
N LYS A 512 73.58 69.79 -41.65
CA LYS A 512 74.18 68.49 -42.01
C LYS A 512 74.17 67.56 -40.79
N SER A 513 73.29 66.57 -40.79
CA SER A 513 73.47 65.40 -39.93
C SER A 513 74.81 64.73 -40.28
N GLN A 514 75.57 64.37 -39.26
CA GLN A 514 76.72 63.49 -39.45
C GLN A 514 76.20 62.16 -39.98
N ARG A 515 76.97 61.49 -40.86
CA ARG A 515 76.66 60.11 -41.23
C ARG A 515 76.65 59.29 -39.95
N LEU A 516 75.53 58.64 -39.65
CA LEU A 516 75.54 57.57 -38.65
C LEU A 516 76.60 56.56 -39.12
N LYS A 517 77.51 56.17 -38.22
CA LYS A 517 78.29 54.97 -38.44
C LYS A 517 77.32 53.80 -38.55
N GLU A 518 77.66 52.82 -39.38
CA GLU A 518 77.10 51.49 -39.25
C GLU A 518 77.32 51.02 -37.81
N VAL A 519 76.28 50.47 -37.19
CA VAL A 519 76.39 49.88 -35.85
C VAL A 519 77.30 48.66 -36.00
N PRO A 520 78.42 48.57 -35.26
CA PRO A 520 79.26 47.38 -35.32
C PRO A 520 78.47 46.15 -34.86
N PRO A 521 78.81 44.94 -35.33
CA PRO A 521 78.19 43.72 -34.83
C PRO A 521 78.39 43.59 -33.30
N PRO A 522 77.56 42.79 -32.61
CA PRO A 522 77.67 42.59 -31.17
C PRO A 522 79.09 42.23 -30.76
N LEU A 523 79.57 42.83 -29.67
CA LEU A 523 80.84 42.44 -29.06
C LEU A 523 80.71 41.02 -28.52
N GLU A 524 81.78 40.23 -28.68
CA GLU A 524 81.89 38.89 -28.09
C GLU A 524 81.82 39.00 -26.55
N PRO A 525 81.20 38.03 -25.85
CA PRO A 525 81.00 38.10 -24.41
C PRO A 525 82.33 38.10 -23.65
N THR A 526 82.44 38.97 -22.65
CA THR A 526 83.65 39.11 -21.82
C THR A 526 83.89 37.84 -21.01
N GLU A 527 85.14 37.52 -20.66
CA GLU A 527 85.49 36.28 -19.93
C GLU A 527 84.72 36.11 -18.61
N GLU A 528 84.42 37.22 -17.91
CA GLU A 528 83.62 37.24 -16.68
C GLU A 528 82.13 36.96 -16.94
N GLU A 529 81.60 37.43 -18.07
CA GLU A 529 80.22 37.22 -18.50
C GLU A 529 80.01 35.76 -18.94
N MET A 530 80.99 35.18 -19.65
CA MET A 530 81.02 33.74 -19.95
C MET A 530 81.08 32.89 -18.68
N GLN A 531 81.88 33.28 -17.68
CA GLN A 531 81.93 32.58 -16.41
C GLN A 531 80.58 32.62 -15.70
N TYR A 532 79.93 33.78 -15.60
CA TYR A 532 78.61 33.87 -14.97
C TYR A 532 77.56 33.02 -15.69
N LEU A 533 77.49 33.09 -17.03
CA LEU A 533 76.58 32.26 -17.83
C LEU A 533 76.82 30.76 -17.61
N THR A 534 78.09 30.34 -17.52
CA THR A 534 78.46 28.92 -17.35
C THR A 534 78.21 28.39 -15.93
N PHE A 535 78.24 29.25 -14.90
CA PHE A 535 78.09 28.82 -13.50
C PHE A 535 76.70 29.09 -12.89
N PHE A 536 75.95 30.07 -13.38
CA PHE A 536 74.71 30.54 -12.74
C PHE A 536 73.47 30.56 -13.64
N THR A 537 73.59 30.21 -14.93
CA THR A 537 72.45 30.04 -15.84
C THR A 537 72.49 28.68 -16.54
N SER A 538 71.40 28.26 -17.18
CA SER A 538 71.33 27.00 -17.95
C SER A 538 71.83 27.15 -19.40
N TYR A 539 72.72 28.11 -19.66
CA TYR A 539 73.14 28.52 -21.00
C TYR A 539 73.90 27.43 -21.77
N CYS A 540 73.46 27.14 -23.01
CA CYS A 540 74.18 26.26 -23.92
C CYS A 540 74.88 27.03 -25.06
N LYS A 541 75.99 26.50 -25.56
CA LYS A 541 76.84 27.15 -26.60
C LYS A 541 76.20 27.27 -28.00
N GLN A 542 74.92 26.93 -28.14
CA GLN A 542 74.15 27.02 -29.39
C GLN A 542 73.03 28.08 -29.31
N GLU A 543 72.91 28.78 -28.17
CA GLU A 543 71.84 29.75 -27.90
C GLU A 543 72.40 31.18 -27.89
N ASP A 544 71.60 32.18 -28.28
CA ASP A 544 72.04 33.58 -28.29
C ASP A 544 72.17 34.15 -26.88
N PHE A 545 73.41 34.35 -26.43
CA PHE A 545 73.76 34.85 -25.09
C PHE A 545 73.09 36.18 -24.70
N THR A 546 72.67 36.98 -25.68
CA THR A 546 71.97 38.26 -25.49
C THR A 546 70.59 38.09 -24.83
N THR A 547 69.94 36.93 -24.97
CA THR A 547 68.65 36.63 -24.33
C THR A 547 68.78 36.59 -22.80
N TYR A 548 69.83 35.93 -22.29
CA TYR A 548 70.18 35.85 -20.87
C TYR A 548 70.66 37.19 -20.29
N ARG A 549 70.91 38.22 -21.11
CA ARG A 549 71.26 39.56 -20.60
C ARG A 549 70.17 40.18 -19.73
N SER A 550 68.93 39.72 -19.89
CA SER A 550 67.77 40.10 -19.07
C SER A 550 67.71 39.44 -17.68
N GLN A 551 68.61 38.50 -17.36
CA GLN A 551 68.57 37.68 -16.15
C GLN A 551 69.71 37.99 -15.15
N PHE A 552 70.65 38.88 -15.50
CA PHE A 552 71.64 39.39 -14.56
C PHE A 552 70.96 40.36 -13.57
N PRO A 553 71.31 40.33 -12.27
CA PRO A 553 70.83 41.33 -11.31
C PRO A 553 71.27 42.76 -11.67
N ASP A 554 70.41 43.75 -11.44
CA ASP A 554 70.64 45.16 -11.81
C ASP A 554 71.92 45.78 -11.22
N ASP A 555 72.43 45.25 -10.11
CA ASP A 555 73.68 45.70 -9.47
C ASP A 555 74.96 45.34 -10.26
N PHE A 556 74.86 44.61 -11.39
CA PHE A 556 76.02 44.16 -12.19
C PHE A 556 76.54 45.21 -13.20
N ASP A 557 76.50 46.50 -12.85
CA ASP A 557 77.04 47.60 -13.68
C ASP A 557 78.53 47.86 -13.35
N LEU A 558 79.42 47.26 -14.14
CA LEU A 558 80.86 47.50 -14.07
C LEU A 558 81.33 48.77 -14.80
N THR A 559 80.43 49.64 -15.26
CA THR A 559 80.80 50.96 -15.80
C THR A 559 81.09 51.93 -14.66
N PHE A 560 82.35 51.96 -14.19
CA PHE A 560 82.85 52.89 -13.16
C PHE A 560 82.64 54.38 -13.54
N GLN A 561 81.45 54.93 -13.25
CA GLN A 561 81.11 56.35 -13.41
C GLN A 561 80.45 56.91 -12.16
N ASP A 562 81.18 57.79 -11.47
CA ASP A 562 80.78 58.45 -10.23
C ASP A 562 79.50 59.29 -10.39
N LYS A 563 78.40 58.91 -9.74
CA LYS A 563 77.15 59.67 -9.70
C LYS A 563 76.63 59.88 -8.27
N ARG A 564 76.69 61.15 -7.87
CA ARG A 564 76.10 61.68 -6.63
C ARG A 564 74.59 61.77 -6.84
N GLY A 565 73.82 61.23 -5.89
CA GLY A 565 72.35 61.25 -5.98
C GLY A 565 71.72 62.51 -5.42
N GLU A 566 70.40 62.64 -5.57
CA GLU A 566 69.57 63.42 -4.65
C GLU A 566 68.13 62.87 -4.60
N SER A 567 67.39 63.31 -3.57
CA SER A 567 66.30 62.59 -2.90
C SER A 567 64.88 62.69 -3.48
N ILE A 568 64.11 61.60 -3.32
CA ILE A 568 62.74 61.52 -2.73
C ILE A 568 61.67 62.54 -3.22
N ALA A 569 60.55 62.06 -3.80
CA ALA A 569 59.17 62.25 -3.25
C ALA A 569 58.02 61.93 -4.25
N SER A 570 57.24 60.88 -3.99
CA SER A 570 55.76 60.86 -4.02
C SER A 570 55.24 59.44 -3.71
N ARG A 571 54.01 59.32 -3.17
CA ARG A 571 53.49 58.10 -2.55
C ARG A 571 51.95 58.14 -2.48
N GLU A 572 51.32 56.96 -2.63
CA GLU A 572 49.85 56.73 -2.59
C GLU A 572 49.08 57.43 -3.76
N ILE A 573 47.92 56.94 -4.23
CA ILE A 573 46.66 56.71 -3.50
C ILE A 573 45.80 55.57 -4.10
N THR A 574 45.30 54.72 -3.19
CA THR A 574 44.12 53.80 -3.18
C THR A 574 43.75 52.85 -4.34
N GLU A 575 43.37 51.64 -3.90
CA GLU A 575 42.50 50.66 -4.56
C GLU A 575 41.05 51.18 -4.73
N ASP A 576 40.25 50.56 -5.61
CA ASP A 576 38.79 50.45 -5.41
C ASP A 576 38.20 49.18 -6.09
N LYS A 577 36.92 48.89 -5.84
CA LYS A 577 36.40 47.50 -5.73
C LYS A 577 35.48 46.95 -6.84
N GLU A 578 35.59 45.62 -6.98
CA GLU A 578 34.54 44.58 -7.15
C GLU A 578 33.40 44.68 -8.19
N ASN A 579 33.32 43.62 -9.01
CA ASN A 579 32.11 42.85 -9.39
C ASN A 579 30.87 43.55 -10.00
N SER A 580 30.66 43.31 -11.31
CA SER A 580 29.40 42.79 -11.91
C SER A 580 29.50 42.76 -13.44
N ASN A 581 28.74 41.96 -14.20
CA ASN A 581 28.18 40.60 -14.03
C ASN A 581 27.72 40.14 -15.45
N GLU A 582 27.34 38.86 -15.66
CA GLU A 582 26.48 38.43 -16.80
C GLU A 582 27.06 38.57 -18.25
N ASN A 583 26.49 37.98 -19.31
CA ASN A 583 26.01 36.59 -19.49
C ASN A 583 25.95 36.20 -20.99
N SER A 584 25.63 34.93 -21.28
CA SER A 584 24.97 34.43 -22.51
C SER A 584 25.58 34.70 -23.91
N ALA A 585 26.31 33.69 -24.42
CA ALA A 585 25.97 32.88 -25.60
C ALA A 585 25.94 33.43 -27.06
N ASN A 586 26.42 32.54 -27.95
CA ASN A 586 26.11 32.36 -29.39
C ASN A 586 26.86 33.15 -30.49
N ARG A 587 27.69 32.38 -31.21
CA ARG A 587 27.90 32.36 -32.68
C ARG A 587 28.36 33.63 -33.41
N THR A 588 29.60 33.57 -33.89
CA THR A 588 29.82 33.14 -35.29
C THR A 588 30.72 31.91 -35.30
#